data_AF-A0A699W8M7-F1
#
_entry.id   AF-A0A699W8M7-F1
#
_cell.length_a   1.000
_cell.length_b   1.000
_cell.length_c   1.000
_cell.angle_alpha   90.00
_cell.angle_beta   90.00
_cell.angle_gamma   90.00
#
_symmetry.space_group_name_H-M   'P 1'
#
loop_
_entity.id
_entity.type
_entity.pdbx_description
1 polymer ?
#
loop_
_entity_poly.entity_id
_entity_poly.type
_entity_poly.pdbx_seq_one_letter_code
_entity_poly.pdbx_strand_id
1 'polypeptide(L)'
;MFEKMKELNLSLTSIHYNCMMTLYEKTGQPERIPEFIMEMKAADVKFDTLTYNIWMRANAEMNDISGVEHWTTYSNLASIYIDSGLTSKAENALKELEKKNFRKNLSAFQHLITLYGKT
;
A
#
# COMPACT_ATOMS: atom_id res chain seq x y z
N MET A 1 -16.84 -0.33 13.62
CA MET A 1 -17.05 -1.73 13.16
C MET A 1 -15.76 -2.31 12.61
N PHE A 2 -15.13 -1.67 11.62
CA PHE A 2 -13.80 -2.05 11.10
C PHE A 2 -12.71 -2.09 12.18
N GLU A 3 -12.57 -1.03 12.99
CA GLU A 3 -11.62 -1.02 14.12
C GLU A 3 -11.88 -2.14 15.14
N LYS A 4 -13.15 -2.44 15.41
CA LYS A 4 -13.54 -3.56 16.29
C LYS A 4 -13.17 -4.92 15.68
N MET A 5 -13.18 -5.07 14.35
CA MET A 5 -12.71 -6.29 13.69
C MET A 5 -11.19 -6.45 13.83
N LYS A 6 -10.43 -5.33 13.79
CA LYS A 6 -8.98 -5.33 14.06
C LYS A 6 -8.68 -5.69 15.51
N GLU A 7 -9.38 -5.09 16.47
CA GLU A 7 -9.23 -5.37 17.91
C GLU A 7 -9.47 -6.84 18.25
N LEU A 8 -10.37 -7.49 17.50
CA LEU A 8 -10.70 -8.91 17.64
C LEU A 8 -9.76 -9.85 16.85
N ASN A 9 -8.69 -9.33 16.24
CA ASN A 9 -7.74 -10.06 15.37
C ASN A 9 -8.44 -10.89 14.29
N LEU A 10 -9.55 -10.39 13.74
CA LEU A 10 -10.23 -11.05 12.64
C LEU A 10 -9.40 -10.91 11.37
N SER A 11 -9.39 -11.98 10.56
CA SER A 11 -8.70 -11.95 9.26
C SER A 11 -9.41 -10.99 8.31
N LEU A 12 -8.83 -9.80 8.13
CA LEU A 12 -9.34 -8.80 7.21
C LEU A 12 -8.94 -9.16 5.78
N THR A 13 -9.93 -9.15 4.90
CA THR A 13 -9.77 -9.40 3.46
C THR A 13 -9.97 -8.14 2.65
N SER A 14 -9.68 -8.19 1.34
CA SER A 14 -9.84 -7.05 0.42
C SER A 14 -11.22 -6.41 0.50
N ILE A 15 -12.28 -7.20 0.69
CA ILE A 15 -13.67 -6.72 0.84
C ILE A 15 -13.79 -5.71 1.99
N HIS A 16 -13.20 -6.00 3.15
CA HIS A 16 -13.33 -5.16 4.34
C HIS A 16 -12.67 -3.79 4.11
N TYR A 17 -11.48 -3.79 3.51
CA TYR A 17 -10.77 -2.57 3.15
C TYR A 17 -11.49 -1.80 2.04
N ASN A 18 -11.95 -2.48 0.99
CA ASN A 18 -12.69 -1.87 -0.11
C ASN A 18 -13.97 -1.18 0.39
N CYS A 19 -14.68 -1.76 1.37
CA CYS A 19 -15.82 -1.11 2.01
C CYS A 19 -15.43 0.21 2.70
N MET A 20 -14.34 0.22 3.47
CA MET A 20 -13.86 1.43 4.14
C MET A 20 -13.36 2.48 3.15
N MET A 21 -12.57 2.07 2.15
CA MET A 21 -12.06 2.97 1.12
C MET A 21 -13.20 3.59 0.30
N THR A 22 -14.22 2.80 -0.09
CA THR A 22 -15.40 3.31 -0.79
C THR A 22 -16.20 4.29 0.07
N LEU A 23 -16.30 4.04 1.38
CA LEU A 23 -16.96 4.96 2.30
C LEU A 23 -16.21 6.31 2.31
N TYR A 24 -14.89 6.29 2.49
CA TYR A 24 -14.09 7.51 2.55
C TYR A 24 -14.12 8.29 1.24
N GLU A 25 -14.02 7.60 0.10
CA GLU A 25 -14.23 8.18 -1.24
C GLU A 25 -15.58 8.92 -1.31
N LYS A 26 -16.69 8.24 -1.00
CA LYS A 26 -18.04 8.83 -1.09
C LYS A 26 -18.29 9.95 -0.09
N THR A 27 -17.56 9.98 1.01
CA THR A 27 -17.63 11.07 2.01
C THR A 27 -16.69 12.23 1.70
N GLY A 28 -16.02 12.22 0.54
CA GLY A 28 -15.12 13.30 0.11
C GLY A 28 -13.81 13.35 0.88
N GLN A 29 -13.34 12.21 1.36
CA GLN A 29 -12.05 12.05 2.07
C GLN A 29 -11.10 11.08 1.33
N PRO A 30 -10.81 11.30 0.03
CA PRO A 30 -9.95 10.41 -0.74
C PRO A 30 -8.51 10.33 -0.21
N GLU A 31 -8.06 11.33 0.57
CA GLU A 31 -6.74 11.38 1.23
C GLU A 31 -6.51 10.27 2.25
N ARG A 32 -7.57 9.60 2.72
CA ARG A 32 -7.47 8.48 3.66
C ARG A 32 -7.25 7.13 2.96
N ILE A 33 -7.53 7.05 1.67
CA ILE A 33 -7.44 5.82 0.88
C ILE A 33 -6.00 5.27 0.81
N PRO A 34 -4.94 6.09 0.66
CA PRO A 34 -3.56 5.63 0.75
C PRO A 34 -3.21 4.91 2.06
N GLU A 35 -3.81 5.30 3.20
CA GLU A 35 -3.57 4.65 4.49
C GLU A 35 -4.05 3.19 4.48
N PHE A 36 -5.25 2.93 3.94
CA PHE A 36 -5.79 1.57 3.78
C PHE A 36 -4.95 0.74 2.79
N ILE A 37 -4.47 1.35 1.71
CA ILE A 37 -3.57 0.69 0.75
C ILE A 37 -2.25 0.25 1.41
N MET A 38 -1.71 1.05 2.34
CA MET A 38 -0.54 0.67 3.12
C MET A 38 -0.86 -0.45 4.12
N GLU A 39 -2.00 -0.35 4.81
CA GLU A 39 -2.43 -1.35 5.79
C GLU A 39 -2.67 -2.72 5.15
N MET A 40 -3.35 -2.77 4.00
CA MET A 40 -3.54 -4.00 3.23
C MET A 40 -2.20 -4.67 2.88
N LYS A 41 -1.18 -3.90 2.51
CA LYS A 41 0.16 -4.44 2.23
C LYS A 41 0.84 -5.00 3.47
N ALA A 42 0.79 -4.27 4.58
CA ALA A 42 1.40 -4.71 5.84
C ALA A 42 0.75 -6.00 6.37
N ALA A 43 -0.52 -6.20 6.07
CA ALA A 43 -1.26 -7.42 6.39
C ALA A 43 -1.18 -8.51 5.30
N ASP A 44 -0.36 -8.33 4.25
CA ASP A 44 -0.26 -9.22 3.08
C ASP A 44 -1.61 -9.54 2.41
N VAL A 45 -2.53 -8.58 2.44
CA VAL A 45 -3.84 -8.68 1.82
C VAL A 45 -3.72 -8.34 0.35
N LYS A 46 -3.92 -9.34 -0.50
CA LYS A 46 -3.89 -9.18 -1.96
C LYS A 46 -4.95 -8.18 -2.43
N PHE A 47 -4.54 -7.29 -3.33
CA PHE A 47 -5.43 -6.30 -3.94
C PHE A 47 -6.29 -6.98 -5.00
N ASP A 48 -7.55 -6.55 -5.09
CA ASP A 48 -8.44 -6.94 -6.18
C ASP A 48 -8.70 -5.75 -7.13
N THR A 49 -9.40 -6.02 -8.22
CA THR A 49 -9.73 -5.00 -9.23
C THR A 49 -10.46 -3.80 -8.63
N LEU A 50 -11.31 -4.03 -7.62
CA LEU A 50 -12.04 -2.96 -6.96
C LEU A 50 -11.10 -2.09 -6.11
N THR A 51 -10.14 -2.69 -5.41
CA THR A 51 -9.10 -1.98 -4.66
C THR A 51 -8.34 -1.00 -5.55
N TYR A 52 -7.87 -1.46 -6.71
CA TYR A 52 -7.18 -0.59 -7.67
C TYR A 52 -8.08 0.51 -8.22
N ASN A 53 -9.33 0.21 -8.55
CA ASN A 53 -10.27 1.20 -9.08
C ASN A 53 -10.55 2.33 -8.07
N ILE A 54 -10.79 1.99 -6.80
CA ILE A 54 -11.02 2.99 -5.74
C ILE A 54 -9.77 3.84 -5.55
N TRP A 55 -8.60 3.20 -5.50
CA TRP A 55 -7.34 3.92 -5.33
C TRP A 55 -7.02 4.84 -6.51
N MET A 56 -7.28 4.43 -7.75
CA MET A 56 -7.11 5.28 -8.92
C MET A 56 -8.03 6.51 -8.90
N ARG A 57 -9.31 6.32 -8.57
CA ARG A 57 -10.27 7.43 -8.48
C ARG A 57 -9.88 8.42 -7.38
N ALA A 58 -9.48 7.92 -6.21
CA ALA A 58 -8.97 8.74 -5.11
C ALA A 58 -7.80 9.63 -5.55
N ASN A 59 -6.83 9.06 -6.25
CA ASN A 59 -5.67 9.80 -6.76
C ASN A 59 -6.05 10.81 -7.86
N ALA A 60 -7.00 10.47 -8.73
CA ALA A 60 -7.51 11.40 -9.73
C ALA A 60 -8.19 12.62 -9.08
N GLU A 61 -8.99 12.41 -8.02
CA GLU A 61 -9.64 13.48 -7.26
C GLU A 61 -8.62 14.35 -6.49
N MET A 62 -7.53 13.76 -6.01
CA MET A 62 -6.43 14.48 -5.38
C MET A 62 -5.48 15.15 -6.40
N ASN A 63 -5.74 14.99 -7.71
CA ASN A 63 -4.86 15.40 -8.81
C ASN A 63 -3.42 14.82 -8.69
N ASP A 64 -3.30 13.66 -8.05
CA ASP A 64 -2.05 12.92 -7.82
C ASP A 64 -2.03 11.60 -8.59
N ILE A 65 -2.19 11.68 -9.91
CA ILE A 65 -2.07 10.52 -10.82
C ILE A 65 -0.67 9.89 -10.71
N SER A 66 0.32 10.70 -10.32
CA SER A 66 1.70 10.26 -10.13
C SER A 66 1.82 9.17 -9.07
N GLY A 67 1.01 9.22 -8.01
CA GLY A 67 1.04 8.25 -6.91
C GLY A 67 0.77 6.81 -7.34
N VAL A 68 -0.17 6.58 -8.26
CA VAL A 68 -0.50 5.22 -8.74
C VAL A 68 0.53 4.70 -9.73
N GLU A 69 0.93 5.53 -10.70
CA GLU A 69 1.88 5.15 -11.75
C GLU A 69 3.28 4.93 -11.18
N HIS A 70 3.77 5.80 -10.29
CA HIS A 70 5.03 5.57 -9.60
C HIS A 70 4.94 4.31 -8.77
N TRP A 71 3.89 4.14 -7.97
CA TRP A 71 3.84 3.00 -7.06
C TRP A 71 3.83 1.67 -7.81
N THR A 72 3.00 1.54 -8.85
CA THR A 72 2.96 0.33 -9.67
C THR A 72 4.32 0.09 -10.34
N THR A 73 4.96 1.12 -10.86
CA THR A 73 6.28 1.03 -11.49
C THR A 73 7.36 0.56 -10.52
N TYR A 74 7.56 1.25 -9.39
CA TYR A 74 8.63 0.93 -8.44
C TYR A 74 8.38 -0.38 -7.67
N SER A 75 7.12 -0.72 -7.38
CA SER A 75 6.78 -2.01 -6.75
C SER A 75 7.03 -3.17 -7.70
N ASN A 76 6.66 -3.04 -8.97
CA ASN A 76 6.94 -4.06 -9.98
C ASN A 76 8.45 -4.23 -10.19
N LEU A 77 9.20 -3.12 -10.25
CA LEU A 77 10.66 -3.14 -10.32
C LEU A 77 11.29 -3.83 -9.10
N ALA A 78 10.80 -3.53 -7.89
CA ALA A 78 11.29 -4.17 -6.67
C ALA A 78 11.04 -5.68 -6.67
N SER A 79 9.83 -6.13 -7.05
CA SER A 79 9.52 -7.56 -7.18
C SER A 79 10.41 -8.26 -8.20
N ILE A 80 10.59 -7.68 -9.40
CA ILE A 80 11.47 -8.23 -10.43
C ILE A 80 12.92 -8.34 -9.93
N TYR A 81 13.40 -7.33 -9.19
CA TYR A 81 14.75 -7.36 -8.64
C TYR A 81 14.91 -8.40 -7.53
N ILE A 82 13.90 -8.61 -6.68
CA ILE A 82 13.90 -9.69 -5.68
C ILE A 82 13.93 -11.06 -6.36
N ASP A 83 13.07 -11.27 -7.35
CA ASP A 83 12.98 -12.52 -8.12
C ASP A 83 14.29 -12.83 -8.87
N SER A 84 15.04 -11.78 -9.22
CA SER A 84 16.34 -11.88 -9.90
C SER A 84 17.54 -11.96 -8.93
N GLY A 85 17.32 -12.01 -7.61
CA GLY A 85 18.38 -12.02 -6.60
C GLY A 85 19.16 -10.70 -6.45
N LEU A 86 18.65 -9.61 -7.04
CA LEU A 86 19.26 -8.27 -7.06
C LEU A 86 18.73 -7.41 -5.90
N THR A 87 18.91 -7.88 -4.66
CA THR A 87 18.34 -7.30 -3.44
C THR A 87 18.69 -5.83 -3.24
N SER A 88 19.92 -5.41 -3.58
CA SER A 88 20.36 -4.01 -3.47
C SER A 88 19.59 -3.07 -4.41
N LYS A 89 19.24 -3.54 -5.62
CA LYS A 89 18.45 -2.74 -6.58
C LYS A 89 16.98 -2.68 -6.18
N ALA A 90 16.46 -3.77 -5.62
CA ALA A 90 15.12 -3.78 -5.03
C ALA A 90 15.02 -2.75 -3.90
N GLU A 91 16.01 -2.72 -3.01
CA GLU A 91 16.06 -1.76 -1.91
C GLU A 91 16.12 -0.31 -2.40
N ASN A 92 16.86 -0.05 -3.49
CA ASN A 92 16.93 1.29 -4.07
C ASN A 92 15.60 1.71 -4.73
N ALA A 93 14.93 0.79 -5.43
CA ALA A 93 13.60 1.04 -6.00
C ALA A 93 12.56 1.34 -4.90
N LEU A 94 12.63 0.62 -3.78
CA LEU A 94 11.79 0.88 -2.60
C LEU A 94 12.15 2.20 -1.89
N LYS A 95 13.42 2.60 -1.84
CA LYS A 95 13.83 3.92 -1.31
C LYS A 95 13.32 5.08 -2.15
N GLU A 96 13.33 4.95 -3.47
CA GLU A 96 12.76 5.97 -4.37
C GLU A 96 11.23 6.06 -4.24
N LEU A 97 10.57 4.93 -3.98
CA LEU A 97 9.16 4.87 -3.62
C LEU A 97 8.87 5.62 -2.30
N GLU A 98 9.70 5.43 -1.27
CA GLU A 98 9.59 6.12 0.02
C GLU A 98 9.81 7.63 -0.09
N LYS A 99 10.83 8.06 -0.85
CA LYS A 99 11.21 9.47 -0.99
C LYS A 99 10.14 10.37 -1.59
N LYS A 100 9.12 9.82 -2.24
CA LYS A 100 8.01 10.61 -2.78
C LYS A 100 6.70 10.38 -2.04
N ASN A 101 6.63 9.36 -1.19
CA ASN A 101 5.48 9.09 -0.33
C ASN A 101 5.60 9.77 1.04
N PHE A 102 6.31 10.90 1.13
CA PHE A 102 6.56 11.64 2.38
C PHE A 102 5.29 12.30 2.94
N ARG A 103 4.42 11.47 3.53
CA ARG A 103 3.64 11.78 4.73
C ARG A 103 3.51 10.51 5.57
N LYS A 104 4.54 10.27 6.39
CA LYS A 104 4.62 9.34 7.54
C LYS A 104 4.53 7.84 7.20
N ASN A 105 5.62 7.08 7.41
CA ASN A 105 5.58 5.97 8.38
C ASN A 105 6.91 5.28 8.67
N LEU A 106 7.04 4.82 9.92
CA LEU A 106 8.08 3.92 10.45
C LEU A 106 7.95 2.46 9.96
N SER A 107 6.86 2.10 9.26
CA SER A 107 6.57 0.69 8.91
C SER A 107 7.44 0.12 7.79
N ALA A 108 8.09 0.96 6.99
CA ALA A 108 9.08 0.51 6.00
C ALA A 108 10.33 -0.07 6.69
N PHE A 109 10.72 0.46 7.86
CA PHE A 109 11.75 -0.14 8.70
C PHE A 109 11.34 -1.52 9.22
N GLN A 110 10.06 -1.76 9.55
CA GLN A 110 9.59 -3.08 9.97
C GLN A 110 9.63 -4.10 8.83
N HIS A 111 9.33 -3.69 7.59
CA HIS A 111 9.50 -4.57 6.42
C HIS A 111 10.96 -4.87 6.14
N LEU A 112 11.85 -3.88 6.23
CA LEU A 112 13.30 -4.11 6.12
C LEU A 112 13.81 -5.04 7.22
N ILE A 113 13.42 -4.84 8.48
CA ILE A 113 13.80 -5.71 9.60
C ILE A 113 13.27 -7.14 9.41
N THR A 114 12.04 -7.30 8.92
CA THR A 114 11.45 -8.63 8.67
C THR A 114 12.09 -9.33 7.48
N LEU A 115 12.50 -8.58 6.45
CA LEU A 115 13.18 -9.08 5.27
C LEU A 115 14.64 -9.49 5.58
N TYR A 116 15.34 -8.67 6.36
CA TYR A 116 16.71 -8.96 6.83
C TYR A 116 16.77 -9.95 8.01
N GLY A 117 15.68 -10.18 8.74
CA GLY A 117 15.59 -11.22 9.78
C GLY A 117 15.32 -12.63 9.24
N LYS A 118 15.13 -12.77 7.92
CA LYS A 118 14.91 -14.05 7.22
C LYS A 118 16.17 -14.61 6.53
N THR A 119 17.32 -13.95 6.67
CA THR A 119 18.64 -14.52 6.39
C THR A 119 19.20 -15.20 7.64
#